data_AF-A0A2M7W2W7-F1
#
_entry.id   AF-A0A2M7W2W7-F1
#
_cell.length_a   1.000
_cell.length_b   1.000
_cell.length_c   1.000
_cell.angle_alpha   90.00
_cell.angle_beta   90.00
_cell.angle_gamma   90.00
#
_symmetry.space_group_name_H-M   'P 1'
#
loop_
_entity.id
_entity.type
_entity.pdbx_description
1 polymer ?
#
loop_
_entity_poly.entity_id
_entity_poly.type
_entity_poly.pdbx_seq_one_letter_code
_entity_poly.pdbx_strand_id
1 'polypeptide(L)'
;MSNQILTILKNRLEEAVSTAGISGETQQNILKEELQYYVLNFIYHHPTYSKWIMYGGSALRIIHGLNRMSVDLDFEVEENVTENLLTELKNEIERYFRSTYGATENFLVIKVVTNRGLLLKFAIGEELKLDQSSKQIHVKIDLNNFVAKKTVTERRPITRNQFSFVILTYNMSALMASKIAAIFLRGKRDVGGQIYEEKGRDIYDLLWYMNKRIVPDFDYLSAKDINVKDIRTLFDRLTFQMNKVSDENLKQDLFPLFVDTIYIKHWLQNWRDSYFQFLADYKIQTITNFEGVSVSQDFYTDNFFFVFKYSTEELKNVRVEYTLSAYWIDFKEGELPTKALKELDELIDFGNILRNSPDIKEKLRKYATLLYIKTENYFRKVNNIILGDKISTKVIRMTAKDLDLKEQIVLNKSALLSCELDDLLR
;
A
#
# COMPACT_ATOMS: atom_id res chain seq x y z
N MET A 1 -28.94 -8.84 -25.78
CA MET A 1 -28.35 -8.51 -24.46
C MET A 1 -26.83 -8.57 -24.49
N SER A 2 -26.18 -9.50 -25.22
CA SER A 2 -24.75 -9.42 -25.57
C SER A 2 -24.39 -8.12 -26.31
N ASN A 3 -25.32 -7.63 -27.13
CA ASN A 3 -25.22 -6.33 -27.82
C ASN A 3 -24.92 -5.15 -26.88
N GLN A 4 -25.33 -5.18 -25.62
CA GLN A 4 -25.03 -4.09 -24.68
C GLN A 4 -23.56 -4.10 -24.26
N ILE A 5 -22.99 -5.29 -23.95
CA ILE A 5 -21.56 -5.43 -23.67
C ILE A 5 -20.76 -4.98 -24.91
N LEU A 6 -21.11 -5.48 -26.09
CA LEU A 6 -20.44 -5.10 -27.34
C LEU A 6 -20.49 -3.59 -27.60
N THR A 7 -21.63 -2.94 -27.35
CA THR A 7 -21.77 -1.48 -27.51
C THR A 7 -20.84 -0.72 -26.56
N ILE A 8 -20.80 -1.12 -25.28
CA ILE A 8 -19.91 -0.49 -24.29
C ILE A 8 -18.44 -0.68 -24.67
N LEU A 9 -18.06 -1.89 -25.08
CA LEU A 9 -16.70 -2.21 -25.51
C LEU A 9 -16.30 -1.45 -26.77
N LYS A 10 -17.20 -1.33 -27.74
CA LYS A 10 -16.99 -0.57 -28.97
C LYS A 10 -16.76 0.91 -28.68
N ASN A 11 -17.64 1.52 -27.88
CA ASN A 11 -17.50 2.93 -27.49
C ASN A 11 -16.17 3.17 -26.78
N ARG A 12 -15.78 2.28 -25.87
CA ARG A 12 -14.50 2.38 -25.17
C ARG A 12 -13.30 2.33 -26.11
N LEU A 13 -13.34 1.43 -27.09
CA LEU A 13 -12.29 1.30 -28.08
C LEU A 13 -12.20 2.53 -28.98
N GLU A 14 -13.34 3.05 -29.45
CA GLU A 14 -13.41 4.26 -30.28
C GLU A 14 -12.86 5.48 -29.54
N GLU A 15 -13.21 5.66 -28.27
CA GLU A 15 -12.63 6.71 -27.41
C GLU A 15 -11.11 6.62 -27.38
N ALA A 16 -10.55 5.43 -27.12
CA ALA A 16 -9.11 5.26 -26.98
C ALA A 16 -8.32 5.40 -28.29
N VAL A 17 -8.87 4.89 -29.40
CA VAL A 17 -8.25 4.98 -30.74
C VAL A 17 -8.28 6.42 -31.26
N SER A 18 -9.34 7.18 -30.99
CA SER A 18 -9.45 8.58 -31.43
C SER A 18 -8.33 9.47 -30.90
N THR A 19 -7.73 9.10 -29.77
CA THR A 19 -6.66 9.84 -29.10
C THR A 19 -5.23 9.42 -29.47
N ALA A 20 -5.01 8.22 -30.05
CA ALA A 20 -3.66 7.74 -30.38
C ALA A 20 -3.67 6.56 -31.36
N GLY A 21 -2.62 6.45 -32.18
CA GLY A 21 -2.31 5.25 -32.98
C GLY A 21 -1.85 4.09 -32.09
N ILE A 22 -2.79 3.50 -31.34
CA ILE A 22 -2.54 2.44 -30.35
C ILE A 22 -2.31 1.08 -31.01
N SER A 23 -1.38 0.31 -30.44
CA SER A 23 -1.12 -1.07 -30.89
C SER A 23 -2.33 -1.97 -30.65
N GLY A 24 -2.48 -3.03 -31.45
CA GLY A 24 -3.58 -3.96 -31.24
C GLY A 24 -3.52 -4.69 -29.89
N GLU A 25 -2.34 -4.88 -29.30
CA GLU A 25 -2.24 -5.47 -27.95
C GLU A 25 -2.75 -4.50 -26.88
N THR A 26 -2.44 -3.20 -27.04
CA THR A 26 -3.01 -2.12 -26.23
C THR A 26 -4.54 -2.11 -26.33
N GLN A 27 -5.09 -2.24 -27.55
CA GLN A 27 -6.54 -2.33 -27.76
C GLN A 27 -7.15 -3.52 -27.01
N GLN A 28 -6.54 -4.71 -27.09
CA GLN A 28 -7.01 -5.86 -26.34
C GLN A 28 -7.00 -5.60 -24.83
N ASN A 29 -5.96 -4.96 -24.31
CA ASN A 29 -5.84 -4.67 -22.88
C ASN A 29 -6.90 -3.69 -22.39
N ILE A 30 -7.27 -2.70 -23.21
CA ILE A 30 -8.40 -1.79 -22.92
C ILE A 30 -9.71 -2.58 -22.77
N LEU A 31 -9.97 -3.50 -23.70
CA LEU A 31 -11.17 -4.35 -23.66
C LEU A 31 -11.17 -5.28 -22.44
N LYS A 32 -10.01 -5.82 -22.05
CA LYS A 32 -9.86 -6.63 -20.84
C LYS A 32 -10.23 -5.84 -19.59
N GLU A 33 -9.74 -4.62 -19.44
CA GLU A 33 -10.06 -3.78 -18.27
C GLU A 33 -11.56 -3.55 -18.13
N GLU A 34 -12.27 -3.28 -19.24
CA GLU A 34 -13.73 -3.12 -19.18
C GLU A 34 -14.44 -4.43 -18.83
N LEU A 35 -14.02 -5.55 -19.41
CA LEU A 35 -14.60 -6.87 -19.12
C LEU A 35 -14.39 -7.32 -17.67
N GLN A 36 -13.29 -6.90 -17.03
CA GLN A 36 -13.02 -7.21 -15.61
C GLN A 36 -14.12 -6.69 -14.68
N TYR A 37 -14.73 -5.53 -14.95
CA TYR A 37 -15.81 -5.00 -14.12
C TYR A 37 -17.06 -5.90 -14.11
N TYR A 38 -17.35 -6.59 -15.22
CA TYR A 38 -18.46 -7.56 -15.28
C TYR A 38 -18.20 -8.77 -14.38
N VAL A 39 -16.96 -9.24 -14.36
CA VAL A 39 -16.50 -10.35 -13.50
C VAL A 39 -16.48 -9.93 -12.04
N LEU A 40 -15.96 -8.74 -11.72
CA LEU A 40 -15.94 -8.21 -10.36
C LEU A 40 -17.35 -7.95 -9.82
N ASN A 41 -18.27 -7.48 -10.67
CA ASN A 41 -19.67 -7.33 -10.28
C ASN A 41 -20.30 -8.67 -9.89
N PHE A 42 -19.95 -9.78 -10.56
CA PHE A 42 -20.37 -11.10 -10.13
C PHE A 42 -19.74 -11.50 -8.78
N ILE A 43 -18.41 -11.44 -8.69
CA ILE A 43 -17.65 -11.89 -7.52
C ILE A 43 -18.12 -11.16 -6.25
N TYR A 44 -18.22 -9.83 -6.29
CA TYR A 44 -18.52 -9.02 -5.10
C TYR A 44 -20.01 -8.91 -4.75
N HIS A 45 -20.91 -9.45 -5.58
CA HIS A 45 -22.31 -9.69 -5.21
C HIS A 45 -22.58 -11.13 -4.79
N HIS A 46 -21.60 -12.03 -4.93
CA HIS A 46 -21.75 -13.42 -4.51
C HIS A 46 -21.61 -13.56 -2.98
N PRO A 47 -22.50 -14.29 -2.28
CA PRO A 47 -22.45 -14.43 -0.83
C PRO A 47 -21.15 -15.09 -0.32
N THR A 48 -20.53 -15.95 -1.14
CA THR A 48 -19.27 -16.61 -0.81
C THR A 48 -18.05 -15.81 -1.27
N TYR A 49 -18.03 -15.38 -2.53
CA TYR A 49 -16.83 -14.84 -3.17
C TYR A 49 -16.56 -13.37 -2.85
N SER A 50 -17.56 -12.64 -2.32
CA SER A 50 -17.40 -11.25 -1.85
C SER A 50 -16.41 -11.10 -0.69
N LYS A 51 -15.99 -12.22 -0.07
CA LYS A 51 -14.96 -12.27 0.99
C LYS A 51 -13.55 -12.45 0.44
N TRP A 52 -13.38 -12.64 -0.86
CA TRP A 52 -12.05 -12.79 -1.46
C TRP A 52 -11.31 -11.45 -1.48
N ILE A 53 -10.04 -11.48 -1.08
CA ILE A 53 -9.22 -10.28 -1.00
C ILE A 53 -8.57 -10.07 -2.36
N MET A 54 -8.99 -9.04 -3.08
CA MET A 54 -8.36 -8.64 -4.33
C MET A 54 -7.03 -7.96 -4.05
N TYR A 55 -5.99 -8.34 -4.78
CA TYR A 55 -4.65 -7.78 -4.65
C TYR A 55 -3.97 -7.63 -6.01
N GLY A 56 -2.70 -7.25 -6.03
CA GLY A 56 -1.91 -7.14 -7.26
C GLY A 56 -2.23 -5.91 -8.11
N GLY A 57 -1.89 -5.99 -9.40
CA GLY A 57 -1.93 -4.83 -10.31
C GLY A 57 -3.34 -4.28 -10.55
N SER A 58 -4.35 -5.15 -10.59
CA SER A 58 -5.73 -4.75 -10.85
C SER A 58 -6.36 -4.06 -9.64
N ALA A 59 -6.00 -4.47 -8.42
CA ALA A 59 -6.38 -3.74 -7.22
C ALA A 59 -5.82 -2.31 -7.27
N LEU A 60 -4.53 -2.17 -7.61
CA LEU A 60 -3.87 -0.87 -7.73
C LEU A 60 -4.51 0.01 -8.81
N ARG A 61 -4.85 -0.58 -9.96
CA ARG A 61 -5.50 0.10 -11.08
C ARG A 61 -6.91 0.57 -10.77
N ILE A 62 -7.76 -0.32 -10.27
CA ILE A 62 -9.19 -0.06 -10.08
C ILE A 62 -9.44 0.81 -8.83
N ILE A 63 -8.69 0.57 -7.75
CA ILE A 63 -8.94 1.20 -6.45
C ILE A 63 -8.11 2.48 -6.28
N HIS A 64 -6.87 2.47 -6.77
CA HIS A 64 -5.89 3.52 -6.45
C HIS A 64 -5.40 4.31 -7.68
N GLY A 65 -5.95 4.04 -8.86
CA GLY A 65 -5.67 4.81 -10.07
C GLY A 65 -4.26 4.63 -10.62
N LEU A 66 -3.70 3.41 -10.58
CA LEU A 66 -2.46 3.09 -11.30
C LEU A 66 -2.55 3.51 -12.77
N ASN A 67 -1.53 4.18 -13.32
CA ASN A 67 -1.60 4.70 -14.69
C ASN A 67 -1.56 3.60 -15.76
N ARG A 68 -0.80 2.52 -15.54
CA ARG A 68 -0.73 1.40 -16.48
C ARG A 68 -1.98 0.54 -16.39
N MET A 69 -2.37 -0.06 -17.51
CA MET A 69 -3.44 -1.05 -17.53
C MET A 69 -3.06 -2.31 -16.78
N SER A 70 -4.06 -3.05 -16.30
CA SER A 70 -3.88 -4.36 -15.67
C SER A 70 -4.83 -5.40 -16.25
N VAL A 71 -4.33 -6.61 -16.50
CA VAL A 71 -5.01 -7.60 -17.36
C VAL A 71 -5.56 -8.83 -16.61
N ASP A 72 -5.03 -9.13 -15.43
CA ASP A 72 -5.38 -10.31 -14.64
C ASP A 72 -6.16 -9.90 -13.37
N LEU A 73 -7.10 -10.72 -12.90
CA LEU A 73 -7.74 -10.55 -11.59
C LEU A 73 -7.14 -11.54 -10.60
N ASP A 74 -6.39 -11.04 -9.63
CA ASP A 74 -5.74 -11.83 -8.60
C ASP A 74 -6.47 -11.70 -7.26
N PHE A 75 -6.78 -12.84 -6.65
CA PHE A 75 -7.41 -12.91 -5.32
C PHE A 75 -6.61 -13.80 -4.38
N GLU A 76 -6.56 -13.42 -3.11
CA GLU A 76 -6.16 -14.28 -2.00
C GLU A 76 -7.41 -14.75 -1.25
N VAL A 77 -7.45 -16.05 -0.97
CA VAL A 77 -8.59 -16.75 -0.36
C VAL A 77 -8.09 -17.62 0.79
N GLU A 78 -8.92 -17.76 1.83
CA GLU A 78 -8.59 -18.60 2.99
C GLU A 78 -8.82 -20.09 2.73
N GLU A 79 -9.75 -20.41 1.83
CA GLU A 79 -10.11 -21.78 1.48
C GLU A 79 -9.12 -22.42 0.50
N ASN A 80 -8.99 -23.74 0.57
CA ASN A 80 -8.20 -24.49 -0.41
C ASN A 80 -8.81 -24.34 -1.81
N VAL A 81 -7.99 -23.90 -2.76
CA VAL A 81 -8.40 -23.84 -4.16
C VAL A 81 -8.40 -25.25 -4.73
N THR A 82 -9.61 -25.82 -4.90
CA THR A 82 -9.83 -27.17 -5.43
C THR A 82 -10.41 -27.13 -6.83
N GLU A 83 -10.28 -28.23 -7.59
CA GLU A 83 -10.92 -28.36 -8.91
C GLU A 83 -12.44 -28.22 -8.83
N ASN A 84 -13.06 -28.70 -7.75
CA ASN A 84 -14.49 -28.55 -7.51
C ASN A 84 -14.86 -27.07 -7.36
N LEU A 85 -14.13 -26.30 -6.55
CA LEU A 85 -14.34 -24.85 -6.40
C LEU A 85 -14.22 -24.13 -7.75
N LEU A 86 -13.20 -24.45 -8.54
CA LEU A 86 -12.99 -23.83 -9.85
C LEU A 86 -14.09 -24.20 -10.84
N THR A 87 -14.57 -25.45 -10.80
CA THR A 87 -15.68 -25.92 -11.65
C THR A 87 -17.00 -25.27 -11.26
N GLU A 88 -17.27 -25.14 -9.97
CA GLU A 88 -18.43 -24.43 -9.44
C GLU A 88 -18.39 -22.95 -9.86
N LEU A 89 -17.29 -22.25 -9.57
CA LEU A 89 -17.06 -20.86 -9.97
C LEU A 89 -17.28 -20.66 -11.48
N LYS A 90 -16.71 -21.55 -12.31
CA LYS A 90 -16.91 -21.56 -13.76
C LYS A 90 -18.40 -21.60 -14.11
N ASN A 91 -19.11 -22.60 -13.59
CA ASN A 91 -20.52 -22.84 -13.93
C ASN A 91 -21.42 -21.68 -13.46
N GLU A 92 -21.11 -21.07 -12.31
CA GLU A 92 -21.84 -19.91 -11.80
C GLU A 92 -21.60 -18.65 -12.63
N ILE A 93 -20.36 -18.39 -13.05
CA ILE A 93 -20.05 -17.27 -13.96
C ILE A 93 -20.77 -17.48 -15.29
N GLU A 94 -20.73 -18.68 -15.89
CA GLU A 94 -21.44 -18.98 -17.13
C GLU A 94 -22.96 -18.75 -17.00
N ARG A 95 -23.55 -19.17 -15.87
CA ARG A 95 -24.97 -18.96 -15.58
C ARG A 95 -25.29 -17.48 -15.43
N TYR A 96 -24.49 -16.74 -14.67
CA TYR A 96 -24.65 -15.30 -14.46
C TYR A 96 -24.56 -14.52 -15.77
N PHE A 97 -23.56 -14.80 -16.61
CA PHE A 97 -23.41 -14.11 -17.89
C PHE A 97 -24.58 -14.42 -18.85
N ARG A 98 -25.06 -15.66 -18.84
CA ARG A 98 -26.20 -16.08 -19.66
C ARG A 98 -27.51 -15.44 -19.21
N SER A 99 -27.81 -15.44 -17.91
CA SER A 99 -29.06 -14.88 -17.38
C SER A 99 -29.10 -13.35 -17.41
N THR A 100 -27.97 -12.71 -17.11
CA THR A 100 -27.90 -11.25 -16.95
C THR A 100 -27.67 -10.53 -18.28
N TYR A 101 -26.84 -11.13 -19.16
CA TYR A 101 -26.42 -10.49 -20.41
C TYR A 101 -26.80 -11.28 -21.65
N GLY A 102 -27.52 -12.41 -21.53
CA GLY A 102 -27.86 -13.24 -22.68
C GLY A 102 -26.63 -13.75 -23.43
N ALA A 103 -25.51 -13.93 -22.74
CA ALA A 103 -24.28 -14.45 -23.33
C ALA A 103 -24.46 -15.92 -23.72
N THR A 104 -24.24 -16.23 -25.00
CA THR A 104 -24.26 -17.59 -25.54
C THR A 104 -22.87 -18.22 -25.50
N GLU A 105 -22.77 -19.53 -25.77
CA GLU A 105 -21.50 -20.25 -25.85
C GLU A 105 -20.58 -19.71 -26.96
N ASN A 106 -21.16 -19.10 -28.00
CA ASN A 106 -20.40 -18.42 -29.04
C ASN A 106 -19.77 -17.10 -28.55
N PHE A 107 -20.29 -16.50 -27.48
CA PHE A 107 -19.80 -15.23 -26.94
C PHE A 107 -18.77 -15.43 -25.83
N LEU A 108 -19.03 -16.34 -24.89
CA LEU A 108 -18.17 -16.58 -23.72
C LEU A 108 -17.93 -18.08 -23.52
N VAL A 109 -16.67 -18.47 -23.47
CA VAL A 109 -16.22 -19.82 -23.06
C VAL A 109 -15.26 -19.71 -21.90
N ILE A 110 -15.54 -20.42 -20.79
CA ILE A 110 -14.67 -20.41 -19.61
C ILE A 110 -13.92 -21.73 -19.50
N LYS A 111 -12.60 -21.65 -19.27
CA LYS A 111 -11.75 -22.82 -19.06
C LYS A 111 -11.02 -22.74 -17.74
N VAL A 112 -10.93 -23.87 -17.04
CA VAL A 112 -9.94 -24.06 -15.98
C VAL A 112 -8.57 -24.22 -16.66
N VAL A 113 -7.61 -23.38 -16.33
CA VAL A 113 -6.29 -23.32 -17.03
C VAL A 113 -5.11 -23.68 -16.15
N THR A 114 -5.29 -23.62 -14.84
CA THR A 114 -4.30 -24.00 -13.84
C THR A 114 -5.03 -24.64 -12.67
N ASN A 115 -4.30 -25.19 -11.72
CA ASN A 115 -4.88 -25.70 -10.46
C ASN A 115 -5.48 -24.59 -9.59
N ARG A 116 -5.46 -23.34 -10.06
CA ARG A 116 -5.79 -22.17 -9.27
C ARG A 116 -6.53 -21.06 -10.02
N GLY A 117 -6.93 -21.27 -11.28
CA GLY A 117 -7.39 -20.16 -12.11
C GLY A 117 -8.28 -20.52 -13.28
N LEU A 118 -9.10 -19.54 -13.65
CA LEU A 118 -10.03 -19.56 -14.77
C LEU A 118 -9.57 -18.61 -15.87
N LEU A 119 -9.82 -18.99 -17.11
CA LEU A 119 -9.65 -18.16 -18.30
C LEU A 119 -10.99 -17.99 -18.99
N LEU A 120 -11.52 -16.77 -18.95
CA LEU A 120 -12.75 -16.38 -19.61
C LEU A 120 -12.41 -15.87 -21.01
N LYS A 121 -12.89 -16.56 -22.04
CA LYS A 121 -12.62 -16.24 -23.44
C LYS A 121 -13.85 -15.61 -24.08
N PHE A 122 -13.75 -14.32 -24.36
CA PHE A 122 -14.78 -13.54 -25.04
C PHE A 122 -14.48 -13.49 -26.54
N ALA A 123 -15.38 -14.03 -27.36
CA ALA A 123 -15.28 -13.95 -28.82
C ALA A 123 -16.01 -12.69 -29.29
N ILE A 124 -15.25 -11.61 -29.42
CA ILE A 124 -15.77 -10.26 -29.74
C ILE A 124 -14.95 -9.54 -30.82
N GLY A 125 -13.86 -10.14 -31.30
CA GLY A 125 -12.92 -9.48 -32.19
C GLY A 125 -13.44 -9.29 -33.61
N GLU A 126 -14.37 -10.13 -34.08
CA GLU A 126 -14.99 -9.95 -35.40
C GLU A 126 -15.95 -8.76 -35.39
N GLU A 127 -16.78 -8.69 -34.35
CA GLU A 127 -17.76 -7.63 -34.16
C GLU A 127 -17.10 -6.27 -33.92
N LEU A 128 -15.94 -6.27 -33.26
CA LEU A 128 -15.16 -5.06 -32.97
C LEU A 128 -14.10 -4.72 -34.03
N LYS A 129 -13.97 -5.54 -35.10
CA LYS A 129 -13.01 -5.34 -36.20
C LYS A 129 -11.56 -5.14 -35.70
N LEU A 130 -11.11 -5.98 -34.77
CA LEU A 130 -9.74 -5.90 -34.27
C LEU A 130 -8.74 -6.39 -35.32
N ASP A 131 -7.70 -5.60 -35.61
CA ASP A 131 -6.67 -5.86 -36.64
C ASP A 131 -5.64 -6.95 -36.25
N GLN A 132 -5.93 -7.79 -35.24
CA GLN A 132 -4.98 -8.78 -34.72
C GLN A 132 -5.38 -10.24 -34.98
N SER A 133 -4.37 -11.12 -34.90
CA SER A 133 -4.49 -12.57 -35.14
C SER A 133 -5.43 -13.29 -34.17
N SER A 134 -5.57 -12.80 -32.93
CA SER A 134 -6.54 -13.33 -31.97
C SER A 134 -7.78 -12.46 -31.90
N LYS A 135 -8.90 -12.98 -32.43
CA LYS A 135 -10.24 -12.40 -32.32
C LYS A 135 -10.90 -12.59 -30.94
N GLN A 136 -10.17 -13.20 -29.99
CA GLN A 136 -10.68 -13.45 -28.63
C GLN A 136 -9.96 -12.58 -27.60
N ILE A 137 -10.74 -12.01 -26.70
CA ILE A 137 -10.25 -11.28 -25.53
C ILE A 137 -10.34 -12.20 -24.31
N HIS A 138 -9.24 -12.32 -23.58
CA HIS A 138 -9.16 -13.21 -22.42
C HIS A 138 -9.05 -12.43 -21.12
N VAL A 139 -9.93 -12.73 -20.16
CA VAL A 139 -9.84 -12.27 -18.77
C VAL A 139 -9.46 -13.46 -17.89
N LYS A 140 -8.42 -13.30 -17.08
CA LYS A 140 -7.95 -14.34 -16.17
C LYS A 140 -8.37 -14.05 -14.74
N ILE A 141 -8.80 -15.08 -14.03
CA ILE A 141 -8.99 -15.07 -12.58
C ILE A 141 -7.97 -16.05 -11.99
N ASP A 142 -7.13 -15.59 -11.07
CA ASP A 142 -6.21 -16.41 -10.30
C ASP A 142 -6.55 -16.33 -8.81
N LEU A 143 -6.78 -17.49 -8.18
CA LEU A 143 -7.02 -17.63 -6.76
C LEU A 143 -5.76 -18.15 -6.07
N ASN A 144 -5.38 -17.56 -4.96
CA ASN A 144 -4.23 -17.99 -4.17
C ASN A 144 -4.72 -18.36 -2.78
N ASN A 145 -4.53 -19.61 -2.36
CA ASN A 145 -4.71 -19.94 -0.95
C ASN A 145 -3.57 -19.28 -0.15
N PHE A 146 -3.90 -18.22 0.56
CA PHE A 146 -2.97 -17.49 1.41
C PHE A 146 -3.71 -16.62 2.43
N VAL A 147 -3.19 -16.56 3.65
CA VAL A 147 -3.73 -15.72 4.72
C VAL A 147 -2.61 -14.98 5.44
N ALA A 148 -2.62 -13.65 5.38
CA ALA A 148 -1.78 -12.79 6.21
C ALA A 148 -2.59 -12.25 7.40
N LYS A 149 -2.64 -13.02 8.51
CA LYS A 149 -3.54 -12.75 9.65
C LYS A 149 -3.35 -11.38 10.33
N LYS A 150 -2.13 -10.84 10.29
CA LYS A 150 -1.79 -9.56 10.93
C LYS A 150 -1.92 -8.35 10.00
N THR A 151 -2.25 -8.59 8.74
CA THR A 151 -2.35 -7.54 7.74
C THR A 151 -3.75 -6.93 7.75
N VAL A 152 -3.80 -5.60 7.57
CA VAL A 152 -5.03 -4.83 7.52
C VAL A 152 -5.71 -4.98 6.16
N THR A 153 -7.01 -5.29 6.19
CA THR A 153 -7.89 -5.28 5.01
C THR A 153 -8.83 -4.08 5.04
N GLU A 154 -9.27 -3.66 3.87
CA GLU A 154 -10.13 -2.50 3.67
C GLU A 154 -11.24 -2.84 2.68
N ARG A 155 -12.38 -2.16 2.84
CA ARG A 155 -13.51 -2.23 1.90
C ARG A 155 -13.54 -0.97 1.06
N ARG A 156 -13.50 -1.14 -0.26
CA ARG A 156 -13.39 -0.05 -1.23
C ARG A 156 -14.61 -0.06 -2.15
N PRO A 157 -15.53 0.92 -2.02
CA PRO A 157 -16.67 1.02 -2.93
C PRO A 157 -16.19 1.44 -4.31
N ILE A 158 -16.66 0.73 -5.34
CA ILE A 158 -16.34 0.97 -6.75
C ILE A 158 -17.64 1.27 -7.48
N THR A 159 -17.67 2.41 -8.16
CA THR A 159 -18.75 2.78 -9.08
C THR A 159 -18.15 3.02 -10.46
N ARG A 160 -18.60 2.25 -11.46
CA ARG A 160 -18.15 2.35 -12.85
C ARG A 160 -19.31 2.02 -13.78
N ASN A 161 -19.71 2.98 -14.62
CA ASN A 161 -20.87 2.84 -15.49
C ASN A 161 -22.11 2.43 -14.68
N GLN A 162 -22.68 1.26 -14.98
CA GLN A 162 -23.84 0.67 -14.31
C GLN A 162 -23.47 -0.21 -13.09
N PHE A 163 -22.19 -0.40 -12.79
CA PHE A 163 -21.74 -1.27 -11.71
C PHE A 163 -21.49 -0.48 -10.44
N SER A 164 -21.95 -1.06 -9.33
CA SER A 164 -21.68 -0.59 -7.98
C SER A 164 -21.47 -1.79 -7.07
N PHE A 165 -20.25 -1.97 -6.56
CA PHE A 165 -19.89 -3.08 -5.66
C PHE A 165 -18.78 -2.65 -4.70
N VAL A 166 -18.51 -3.47 -3.68
CA VAL A 166 -17.48 -3.19 -2.68
C VAL A 166 -16.39 -4.24 -2.77
N ILE A 167 -15.18 -3.82 -3.17
CA ILE A 167 -14.02 -4.69 -3.20
C ILE A 167 -13.44 -4.82 -1.79
N LEU A 168 -13.17 -6.05 -1.36
CA LEU A 168 -12.30 -6.32 -0.22
C LEU A 168 -10.85 -6.40 -0.71
N THR A 169 -9.96 -5.60 -0.13
CA THR A 169 -8.53 -5.54 -0.52
C THR A 169 -7.64 -5.34 0.70
N TYR A 170 -6.32 -5.43 0.52
CA TYR A 170 -5.37 -5.03 1.55
C TYR A 170 -5.15 -3.51 1.57
N ASN A 171 -4.67 -3.00 2.70
CA ASN A 171 -4.15 -1.62 2.74
C ASN A 171 -2.92 -1.46 1.81
N MET A 172 -2.54 -0.21 1.53
CA MET A 172 -1.47 0.10 0.59
C MET A 172 -0.11 -0.51 0.98
N SER A 173 0.20 -0.56 2.29
CA SER A 173 1.44 -1.14 2.82
C SER A 173 1.57 -2.62 2.49
N ALA A 174 0.50 -3.40 2.63
CA ALA A 174 0.51 -4.81 2.28
C ALA A 174 0.43 -5.05 0.78
N LEU A 175 -0.25 -4.19 0.02
CA LEU A 175 -0.19 -4.27 -1.44
C LEU A 175 1.25 -4.01 -1.94
N MET A 176 1.98 -3.04 -1.37
CA MET A 176 3.40 -2.84 -1.66
C MET A 176 4.25 -4.05 -1.25
N ALA A 177 4.02 -4.62 -0.06
CA ALA A 177 4.71 -5.82 0.40
C ALA A 177 4.49 -7.01 -0.56
N SER A 178 3.27 -7.22 -1.04
CA SER A 178 2.95 -8.25 -2.05
C SER A 178 3.73 -8.04 -3.35
N LYS A 179 3.97 -6.79 -3.73
CA LYS A 179 4.74 -6.44 -4.93
C LYS A 179 6.22 -6.74 -4.75
N ILE A 180 6.78 -6.36 -3.61
CA ILE A 180 8.15 -6.71 -3.23
C ILE A 180 8.33 -8.23 -3.16
N ALA A 181 7.36 -8.94 -2.58
CA ALA A 181 7.38 -10.40 -2.54
C ALA A 181 7.39 -11.02 -3.95
N ALA A 182 6.60 -10.49 -4.88
CA ALA A 182 6.62 -10.93 -6.27
C ALA A 182 7.97 -10.69 -6.95
N ILE A 183 8.67 -9.60 -6.62
CA ILE A 183 10.02 -9.30 -7.14
C ILE A 183 11.04 -10.29 -6.61
N PHE A 184 10.98 -10.65 -5.32
CA PHE A 184 11.96 -11.58 -4.72
C PHE A 184 11.69 -13.05 -5.03
N LEU A 185 10.43 -13.46 -5.16
CA LEU A 185 10.05 -14.87 -5.26
C LEU A 185 9.80 -15.34 -6.69
N ARG A 186 9.86 -14.46 -7.69
CA ARG A 186 9.71 -14.88 -9.09
C ARG A 186 10.84 -15.81 -9.49
N GLY A 187 10.47 -16.90 -10.17
CA GLY A 187 11.40 -17.75 -10.90
C GLY A 187 11.74 -17.23 -12.29
N LYS A 188 12.68 -17.93 -12.94
CA LYS A 188 13.11 -17.72 -14.32
C LYS A 188 11.95 -17.90 -15.31
N ARG A 189 11.87 -17.01 -16.30
CA ARG A 189 10.84 -17.02 -17.36
C ARG A 189 11.47 -16.81 -18.72
N ASP A 190 11.08 -17.61 -19.69
CA ASP A 190 11.44 -17.40 -21.10
C ASP A 190 10.50 -16.36 -21.72
N VAL A 191 11.09 -15.29 -22.28
CA VAL A 191 10.42 -14.28 -23.09
C VAL A 191 11.21 -14.12 -24.38
N GLY A 192 10.69 -14.68 -25.47
CA GLY A 192 11.32 -14.56 -26.80
C GLY A 192 12.68 -15.24 -26.91
N GLY A 193 12.91 -16.34 -26.17
CA GLY A 193 14.19 -17.06 -26.13
C GLY A 193 15.20 -16.50 -25.12
N GLN A 194 14.79 -15.50 -24.32
CA GLN A 194 15.63 -14.91 -23.27
C GLN A 194 15.03 -15.21 -21.89
N ILE A 195 15.89 -15.52 -20.92
CA ILE A 195 15.46 -15.86 -19.57
C ILE A 195 15.54 -14.62 -18.67
N TYR A 196 14.40 -14.21 -18.12
CA TYR A 196 14.27 -13.10 -17.18
C TYR A 196 13.75 -13.58 -15.83
N GLU A 197 14.22 -12.97 -14.74
CA GLU A 197 13.77 -13.26 -13.37
C GLU A 197 12.73 -12.23 -12.90
N GLU A 198 12.57 -11.13 -13.63
CA GLU A 198 11.69 -10.02 -13.32
C GLU A 198 10.54 -9.85 -14.34
N LYS A 199 9.44 -9.19 -13.93
CA LYS A 199 8.43 -8.62 -14.84
C LYS A 199 8.53 -7.11 -14.81
N GLY A 200 8.57 -6.45 -15.97
CA GLY A 200 8.67 -4.99 -16.06
C GLY A 200 7.57 -4.26 -15.29
N ARG A 201 6.34 -4.76 -15.34
CA ARG A 201 5.20 -4.22 -14.59
C ARG A 201 5.35 -4.29 -13.07
N ASP A 202 6.12 -5.26 -12.55
CA ASP A 202 6.38 -5.32 -11.12
C ASP A 202 7.32 -4.19 -10.67
N ILE A 203 8.30 -3.82 -11.50
CA ILE A 203 9.19 -2.68 -11.27
C ILE A 203 8.42 -1.37 -11.38
N TYR A 204 7.55 -1.24 -12.40
CA TYR A 204 6.69 -0.06 -12.54
C TYR A 204 5.83 0.19 -11.30
N ASP A 205 5.17 -0.86 -10.80
CA ASP A 205 4.31 -0.76 -9.61
C ASP A 205 5.13 -0.42 -8.36
N LEU A 206 6.31 -1.02 -8.17
CA LEU A 206 7.20 -0.71 -7.06
C LEU A 206 7.53 0.79 -7.02
N LEU A 207 7.95 1.36 -8.16
CA LEU A 207 8.28 2.79 -8.25
C LEU A 207 7.03 3.66 -8.01
N TRP A 208 5.85 3.22 -8.44
CA TRP A 208 4.60 3.90 -8.14
C TRP A 208 4.32 3.96 -6.62
N TYR A 209 4.58 2.87 -5.88
CA TYR A 209 4.48 2.88 -4.41
C TYR A 209 5.54 3.77 -3.76
N MET A 210 6.79 3.70 -4.26
CA MET A 210 7.91 4.48 -3.72
C MET A 210 7.72 5.99 -3.90
N ASN A 211 7.19 6.42 -5.05
CA ASN A 211 6.84 7.83 -5.30
C ASN A 211 5.79 8.36 -4.30
N LYS A 212 4.98 7.48 -3.72
CA LYS A 212 4.00 7.81 -2.67
C LYS A 212 4.56 7.61 -1.26
N ARG A 213 5.83 7.25 -1.12
CA ARG A 213 6.53 6.94 0.13
C ARG A 213 5.80 5.92 0.99
N ILE A 214 5.14 4.94 0.35
CA ILE A 214 4.45 3.87 1.06
C ILE A 214 5.49 3.00 1.77
N VAL A 215 5.24 2.63 3.02
CA VAL A 215 6.12 1.71 3.76
C VAL A 215 5.54 0.30 3.62
N PRO A 216 6.31 -0.71 3.19
CA PRO A 216 5.79 -2.06 3.04
C PRO A 216 5.45 -2.70 4.40
N ASP A 217 4.40 -3.51 4.42
CA ASP A 217 4.00 -4.30 5.59
C ASP A 217 4.95 -5.49 5.80
N PHE A 218 5.69 -5.48 6.92
CA PHE A 218 6.64 -6.53 7.27
C PHE A 218 5.96 -7.83 7.71
N ASP A 219 4.78 -7.76 8.33
CA ASP A 219 4.03 -8.96 8.68
C ASP A 219 3.57 -9.70 7.42
N TYR A 220 3.18 -8.96 6.36
CA TYR A 220 2.88 -9.56 5.06
C TYR A 220 4.11 -10.22 4.44
N LEU A 221 5.27 -9.55 4.45
CA LEU A 221 6.53 -10.11 3.94
C LEU A 221 6.93 -11.38 4.70
N SER A 222 6.89 -11.35 6.03
CA SER A 222 7.16 -12.51 6.88
C SER A 222 6.18 -13.67 6.61
N ALA A 223 4.90 -13.38 6.37
CA ALA A 223 3.93 -14.40 5.98
C ALA A 223 4.23 -15.06 4.62
N LYS A 224 4.99 -14.39 3.74
CA LYS A 224 5.52 -14.93 2.47
C LYS A 224 6.94 -15.51 2.62
N ASP A 225 7.39 -15.78 3.86
CA ASP A 225 8.72 -16.28 4.20
C ASP A 225 9.89 -15.34 3.82
N ILE A 226 9.61 -14.04 3.65
CA ILE A 226 10.62 -13.01 3.38
C ILE A 226 10.96 -12.32 4.69
N ASN A 227 11.94 -12.89 5.39
CA ASN A 227 12.42 -12.33 6.65
C ASN A 227 13.55 -11.31 6.39
N VAL A 228 13.27 -10.06 6.73
CA VAL A 228 14.18 -8.92 6.68
C VAL A 228 14.23 -8.28 8.06
N LYS A 229 15.44 -7.92 8.50
CA LYS A 229 15.66 -7.37 9.84
C LYS A 229 15.01 -6.00 10.02
N ASP A 230 15.12 -5.16 9.00
CA ASP A 230 14.72 -3.76 9.02
C ASP A 230 14.50 -3.24 7.59
N ILE A 231 13.98 -2.02 7.50
CA ILE A 231 13.65 -1.35 6.23
C ILE A 231 14.88 -1.05 5.38
N ARG A 232 16.04 -0.78 6.00
CA ARG A 232 17.29 -0.55 5.26
C ARG A 232 17.71 -1.83 4.53
N THR A 233 17.79 -2.94 5.26
CA THR A 233 18.12 -4.26 4.71
C THR A 233 17.18 -4.66 3.57
N LEU A 234 15.88 -4.34 3.71
CA LEU A 234 14.89 -4.58 2.66
C LEU A 234 15.20 -3.79 1.38
N PHE A 235 15.44 -2.49 1.51
CA PHE A 235 15.75 -1.64 0.36
C PHE A 235 17.13 -1.90 -0.24
N ASP A 236 18.12 -2.32 0.55
CA ASP A 236 19.42 -2.78 0.05
C ASP A 236 19.24 -4.02 -0.84
N ARG A 237 18.46 -5.01 -0.38
CA ARG A 237 18.10 -6.19 -1.19
C ARG A 237 17.36 -5.82 -2.47
N LEU A 238 16.41 -4.87 -2.41
CA LEU A 238 15.75 -4.36 -3.61
C LEU A 238 16.73 -3.70 -4.57
N THR A 239 17.68 -2.91 -4.06
CA THR A 239 18.70 -2.22 -4.86
C THR A 239 19.54 -3.23 -5.64
N PHE A 240 19.96 -4.33 -5.01
CA PHE A 240 20.66 -5.41 -5.69
C PHE A 240 19.81 -6.06 -6.81
N GLN A 241 18.49 -6.16 -6.64
CA GLN A 241 17.61 -6.66 -7.70
C GLN A 241 17.46 -5.65 -8.83
N MET A 242 17.31 -4.34 -8.53
CA MET A 242 17.16 -3.31 -9.57
C MET A 242 18.36 -3.27 -10.54
N ASN A 243 19.56 -3.58 -10.06
CA ASN A 243 20.76 -3.66 -10.90
C ASN A 243 20.73 -4.80 -11.94
N LYS A 244 19.86 -5.81 -11.77
CA LYS A 244 19.73 -6.95 -12.69
C LYS A 244 18.62 -6.76 -13.73
N VAL A 245 17.79 -5.73 -13.57
CA VAL A 245 16.60 -5.51 -14.39
C VAL A 245 16.99 -5.08 -15.81
N SER A 246 16.44 -5.78 -16.81
CA SER A 246 16.68 -5.50 -18.24
C SER A 246 15.74 -4.41 -18.76
N ASP A 247 16.30 -3.37 -19.38
CA ASP A 247 15.51 -2.29 -19.99
C ASP A 247 14.65 -2.80 -21.15
N GLU A 248 15.15 -3.77 -21.91
CA GLU A 248 14.42 -4.35 -23.03
C GLU A 248 13.23 -5.19 -22.54
N ASN A 249 13.39 -5.95 -21.45
CA ASN A 249 12.29 -6.68 -20.82
C ASN A 249 11.23 -5.73 -20.26
N LEU A 250 11.64 -4.63 -19.61
CA LEU A 250 10.73 -3.59 -19.15
C LEU A 250 9.95 -2.98 -20.29
N LYS A 251 10.64 -2.63 -21.37
CA LYS A 251 10.03 -2.07 -22.57
C LYS A 251 8.99 -3.01 -23.15
N GLN A 252 9.32 -4.29 -23.34
CA GLN A 252 8.40 -5.28 -23.92
C GLN A 252 7.17 -5.52 -23.05
N ASP A 253 7.31 -5.66 -21.73
CA ASP A 253 6.18 -5.90 -20.82
C ASP A 253 5.32 -4.63 -20.60
N LEU A 254 5.91 -3.43 -20.61
CA LEU A 254 5.20 -2.20 -20.26
C LEU A 254 4.51 -1.53 -21.45
N PHE A 255 5.13 -1.47 -22.64
CA PHE A 255 4.56 -0.72 -23.78
C PHE A 255 3.08 -1.07 -24.09
N PRO A 256 2.67 -2.36 -24.11
CA PRO A 256 1.28 -2.73 -24.37
C PRO A 256 0.29 -2.31 -23.27
N LEU A 257 0.78 -1.89 -22.10
CA LEU A 257 -0.03 -1.52 -20.94
C LEU A 257 -0.34 -0.02 -20.88
N PHE A 258 0.10 0.77 -21.86
CA PHE A 258 -0.15 2.22 -21.91
C PHE A 258 -0.79 2.65 -23.23
N VAL A 259 -1.74 3.59 -23.13
CA VAL A 259 -2.26 4.34 -24.28
C VAL A 259 -1.29 5.48 -24.63
N ASP A 260 -0.79 6.20 -23.61
CA ASP A 260 0.21 7.25 -23.80
C ASP A 260 1.62 6.66 -23.96
N THR A 261 2.03 6.53 -25.23
CA THR A 261 3.34 6.00 -25.59
C THR A 261 4.49 6.98 -25.30
N ILE A 262 4.21 8.29 -25.20
CA ILE A 262 5.22 9.31 -24.89
C ILE A 262 5.58 9.21 -23.41
N TYR A 263 4.57 9.13 -22.55
CA TYR A 263 4.75 8.93 -21.10
C TYR A 263 5.64 7.71 -20.81
N ILE A 264 5.30 6.54 -21.36
CA ILE A 264 6.06 5.32 -21.04
C ILE A 264 7.48 5.33 -21.61
N LYS A 265 7.72 6.00 -22.75
CA LYS A 265 9.09 6.21 -23.27
C LYS A 265 9.92 7.02 -22.29
N HIS A 266 9.40 8.13 -21.78
CA HIS A 266 10.11 8.93 -20.80
C HIS A 266 10.30 8.19 -19.48
N TRP A 267 9.30 7.42 -19.03
CA TRP A 267 9.44 6.61 -17.83
C TRP A 267 10.57 5.58 -17.98
N LEU A 268 10.61 4.83 -19.09
CA LEU A 268 11.65 3.84 -19.37
C LEU A 268 13.06 4.44 -19.46
N GLN A 269 13.18 5.69 -19.90
CA GLN A 269 14.48 6.38 -19.95
C GLN A 269 15.01 6.76 -18.56
N ASN A 270 14.13 6.99 -17.57
CA ASN A 270 14.49 7.61 -16.30
C ASN A 270 14.21 6.72 -15.07
N TRP A 271 13.79 5.46 -15.26
CA TRP A 271 13.28 4.64 -14.15
C TRP A 271 14.34 4.36 -13.08
N ARG A 272 15.61 4.17 -13.44
CA ARG A 272 16.70 3.94 -12.46
C ARG A 272 16.97 5.18 -11.62
N ASP A 273 17.06 6.35 -12.25
CA ASP A 273 17.24 7.63 -11.55
C ASP A 273 16.05 7.90 -10.62
N SER A 274 14.84 7.63 -11.12
CA SER A 274 13.60 7.73 -10.34
C SER A 274 13.64 6.79 -9.14
N TYR A 275 14.11 5.54 -9.30
CA TYR A 275 14.25 4.59 -8.20
C TYR A 275 15.17 5.14 -7.09
N PHE A 276 16.37 5.63 -7.43
CA PHE A 276 17.29 6.17 -6.44
C PHE A 276 16.77 7.45 -5.79
N GLN A 277 16.12 8.32 -6.55
CA GLN A 277 15.46 9.51 -6.00
C GLN A 277 14.36 9.12 -5.02
N PHE A 278 13.46 8.21 -5.39
CA PHE A 278 12.37 7.79 -4.52
C PHE A 278 12.88 7.03 -3.29
N LEU A 279 13.97 6.26 -3.41
CA LEU A 279 14.61 5.62 -2.27
C LEU A 279 15.17 6.66 -1.29
N ALA A 280 15.87 7.68 -1.80
CA ALA A 280 16.42 8.76 -0.97
C ALA A 280 15.31 9.54 -0.22
N ASP A 281 14.13 9.67 -0.83
CA ASP A 281 12.95 10.33 -0.27
C ASP A 281 12.38 9.65 0.98
N TYR A 282 12.68 8.37 1.22
CA TYR A 282 12.33 7.69 2.48
C TYR A 282 13.13 8.20 3.67
N LYS A 283 14.29 8.81 3.43
CA LYS A 283 15.19 9.36 4.47
C LYS A 283 15.40 8.35 5.60
N ILE A 284 15.97 7.19 5.25
CA ILE A 284 16.26 6.14 6.21
C ILE A 284 17.41 6.61 7.10
N GLN A 285 17.19 6.70 8.40
CA GLN A 285 18.16 7.17 9.39
C GLN A 285 18.49 6.07 10.38
N THR A 286 19.76 5.96 10.77
CA THR A 286 20.20 5.10 11.88
C THR A 286 20.50 5.96 13.10
N ILE A 287 19.69 5.83 14.16
CA ILE A 287 19.85 6.58 15.41
C ILE A 287 21.12 6.14 16.15
N THR A 288 21.94 7.10 16.60
CA THR A 288 23.18 6.83 17.33
C THR A 288 23.15 7.35 18.76
N ASN A 289 23.03 8.66 18.97
CA ASN A 289 23.10 9.26 20.30
C ASN A 289 21.94 10.22 20.56
N PHE A 290 21.42 10.17 21.77
CA PHE A 290 20.53 11.18 22.31
C PHE A 290 21.29 12.48 22.61
N GLU A 291 20.80 13.61 22.10
CA GLU A 291 21.45 14.91 22.26
C GLU A 291 20.82 15.77 23.36
N GLY A 292 19.54 15.55 23.66
CA GLY A 292 18.79 16.32 24.64
C GLY A 292 17.34 16.51 24.26
N VAL A 293 16.60 17.18 25.14
CA VAL A 293 15.16 17.44 24.97
C VAL A 293 14.87 18.91 25.22
N SER A 294 14.09 19.50 24.34
CA SER A 294 13.55 20.85 24.54
C SER A 294 12.08 20.74 24.96
N VAL A 295 11.73 21.46 26.02
CA VAL A 295 10.37 21.53 26.55
C VAL A 295 9.88 22.97 26.43
N SER A 296 8.74 23.16 25.75
CA SER A 296 8.14 24.48 25.55
C SER A 296 6.62 24.40 25.61
N GLN A 297 5.98 25.55 25.83
CA GLN A 297 4.54 25.70 25.86
C GLN A 297 4.09 26.65 24.75
N ASP A 298 3.06 26.26 24.01
CA ASP A 298 2.30 27.17 23.14
C ASP A 298 1.11 27.73 23.93
N PHE A 299 1.09 29.05 24.09
CA PHE A 299 0.08 29.77 24.86
C PHE A 299 -1.25 29.97 24.11
N TYR A 300 -1.28 29.74 22.79
CA TYR A 300 -2.53 29.84 22.04
C TYR A 300 -3.32 28.54 22.07
N THR A 301 -2.62 27.41 22.03
CA THR A 301 -3.24 26.07 21.99
C THR A 301 -3.24 25.38 23.35
N ASP A 302 -2.64 26.00 24.37
CA ASP A 302 -2.43 25.42 25.71
C ASP A 302 -1.82 24.02 25.63
N ASN A 303 -0.78 23.85 24.83
CA ASN A 303 -0.07 22.59 24.65
C ASN A 303 1.39 22.70 25.07
N PHE A 304 1.90 21.62 25.65
CA PHE A 304 3.32 21.42 25.92
C PHE A 304 3.92 20.51 24.84
N PHE A 305 5.06 20.94 24.32
CA PHE A 305 5.85 20.21 23.34
C PHE A 305 7.11 19.67 24.01
N PHE A 306 7.35 18.37 23.84
CA PHE A 306 8.59 17.70 24.22
C PHE A 306 9.28 17.25 22.94
N VAL A 307 10.38 17.91 22.58
CA VAL A 307 11.13 17.65 21.35
C VAL A 307 12.46 17.01 21.72
N PHE A 308 12.53 15.69 21.57
CA PHE A 308 13.76 14.92 21.76
C PHE A 308 14.60 14.97 20.49
N LYS A 309 15.89 15.25 20.62
CA LYS A 309 16.85 15.34 19.51
C LYS A 309 17.82 14.17 19.57
N TYR A 310 18.08 13.59 18.41
CA TYR A 310 18.99 12.49 18.23
C TYR A 310 19.90 12.72 17.03
N SER A 311 21.17 12.35 17.17
CA SER A 311 22.12 12.26 16.08
C SER A 311 21.98 10.93 15.34
N THR A 312 22.39 10.91 14.06
CA THR A 312 22.32 9.72 13.20
C THR A 312 23.66 9.40 12.55
N GLU A 313 23.83 8.16 12.08
CA GLU A 313 25.00 7.76 11.28
C GLU A 313 25.13 8.61 9.99
N GLU A 314 24.01 9.08 9.45
CA GLU A 314 23.94 9.93 8.26
C GLU A 314 24.31 11.41 8.54
N LEU A 315 24.82 11.72 9.73
CA LEU A 315 25.19 13.08 10.16
C LEU A 315 24.02 14.07 10.08
N LYS A 316 22.81 13.59 10.35
CA LYS A 316 21.58 14.38 10.41
C LYS A 316 21.01 14.33 11.82
N ASN A 317 20.09 15.26 12.10
CA ASN A 317 19.37 15.29 13.36
C ASN A 317 17.93 14.82 13.15
N VAL A 318 17.52 13.87 13.96
CA VAL A 318 16.15 13.37 14.04
C VAL A 318 15.47 13.99 15.25
N ARG A 319 14.18 14.31 15.10
CA ARG A 319 13.35 14.79 16.20
C ARG A 319 12.19 13.86 16.50
N VAL A 320 11.98 13.54 17.77
CA VAL A 320 10.75 12.89 18.25
C VAL A 320 9.96 13.91 19.05
N GLU A 321 8.76 14.23 18.60
CA GLU A 321 7.92 15.28 19.17
C GLU A 321 6.65 14.71 19.79
N TYR A 322 6.50 14.92 21.08
CA TYR A 322 5.28 14.66 21.81
C TYR A 322 4.55 15.96 22.10
N THR A 323 3.24 15.97 21.90
CA THR A 323 2.37 17.10 22.25
C THR A 323 1.39 16.68 23.32
N LEU A 324 1.40 17.36 24.47
CA LEU A 324 0.48 17.11 25.58
C LEU A 324 -0.36 18.36 25.83
N SER A 325 -1.66 18.21 26.01
CA SER A 325 -2.48 19.34 26.49
C SER A 325 -2.04 19.78 27.89
N ALA A 326 -2.07 21.08 28.17
CA ALA A 326 -1.69 21.67 29.46
C ALA A 326 -2.44 21.05 30.65
N TYR A 327 -3.63 20.47 30.41
CA TYR A 327 -4.38 19.74 31.43
C TYR A 327 -3.54 18.67 32.15
N TRP A 328 -2.67 17.95 31.43
CA TRP A 328 -1.77 16.96 32.03
C TRP A 328 -0.81 17.59 33.04
N ILE A 329 -0.39 18.83 32.82
CA ILE A 329 0.61 19.52 33.63
C ILE A 329 -0.04 20.32 34.76
N ASP A 330 -1.16 20.99 34.50
CA ASP A 330 -1.77 21.93 35.45
C ASP A 330 -2.60 21.24 36.55
N PHE A 331 -3.11 20.03 36.31
CA PHE A 331 -4.03 19.36 37.25
C PHE A 331 -3.44 18.11 37.90
N LYS A 332 -3.93 17.76 39.10
CA LYS A 332 -3.42 16.65 39.93
C LYS A 332 -3.57 15.29 39.26
N GLU A 333 -4.61 15.12 38.44
CA GLU A 333 -4.89 13.89 37.71
C GLU A 333 -3.75 13.50 36.76
N GLY A 334 -2.96 14.47 36.30
CA GLY A 334 -1.76 14.25 35.50
C GLY A 334 -0.47 14.08 36.32
N GLU A 335 -0.52 13.98 37.64
CA GLU A 335 0.69 13.64 38.40
C GLU A 335 1.18 12.24 38.06
N LEU A 336 2.43 12.10 37.62
CA LEU A 336 3.03 10.82 37.27
C LEU A 336 3.77 10.19 38.47
N PRO A 337 3.69 8.85 38.65
CA PRO A 337 4.49 8.14 39.65
C PRO A 337 5.96 8.00 39.23
N THR A 338 6.26 8.23 37.94
CA THR A 338 7.59 8.14 37.35
C THR A 338 8.57 9.06 38.06
N LYS A 339 9.73 8.55 38.44
CA LYS A 339 10.83 9.37 38.97
C LYS A 339 11.59 10.01 37.80
N ALA A 340 12.02 11.26 37.96
CA ALA A 340 12.88 11.91 36.98
C ALA A 340 14.23 11.19 36.89
N LEU A 341 14.72 10.95 35.68
CA LEU A 341 16.08 10.46 35.44
C LEU A 341 17.07 11.62 35.57
N LYS A 342 17.99 11.52 36.54
CA LYS A 342 19.01 12.56 36.78
C LYS A 342 19.89 12.84 35.56
N GLU A 343 20.20 11.81 34.79
CA GLU A 343 21.01 11.92 33.57
C GLU A 343 20.31 12.74 32.48
N LEU A 344 18.97 12.78 32.48
CA LEU A 344 18.19 13.59 31.55
C LEU A 344 18.12 15.05 32.01
N ASP A 345 18.22 15.32 33.31
CA ASP A 345 17.97 16.65 33.89
C ASP A 345 18.92 17.73 33.37
N GLU A 346 20.18 17.38 33.11
CA GLU A 346 21.19 18.29 32.55
C GLU A 346 21.00 18.54 31.05
N LEU A 347 20.23 17.68 30.38
CA LEU A 347 19.96 17.72 28.93
C LEU A 347 18.56 18.26 28.60
N ILE A 348 17.78 18.66 29.62
CA ILE A 348 16.49 19.32 29.44
C ILE A 348 16.70 20.82 29.31
N ASP A 349 16.38 21.34 28.13
CA ASP A 349 16.26 22.76 27.87
C ASP A 349 14.80 23.20 28.04
N PHE A 350 14.54 24.03 29.06
CA PHE A 350 13.23 24.65 29.27
C PHE A 350 13.18 25.97 28.50
N GLY A 351 12.50 25.96 27.36
CA GLY A 351 12.23 27.16 26.56
C GLY A 351 11.13 28.03 27.16
N ASN A 352 10.27 28.58 26.30
CA ASN A 352 9.15 29.42 26.74
C ASN A 352 8.11 28.61 27.52
N ILE A 353 8.02 28.83 28.84
CA ILE A 353 7.03 28.22 29.73
C ILE A 353 6.45 29.31 30.62
N LEU A 354 5.11 29.43 30.65
CA LEU A 354 4.44 30.54 31.33
C LEU A 354 4.66 30.50 32.85
N ARG A 355 4.64 29.30 33.42
CA ARG A 355 4.72 29.06 34.87
C ARG A 355 6.02 28.34 35.21
N ASN A 356 7.05 29.14 35.47
CA ASN A 356 8.40 28.68 35.79
C ASN A 356 8.56 28.35 37.29
N SER A 357 7.64 27.55 37.87
CA SER A 357 7.77 27.10 39.26
C SER A 357 8.61 25.82 39.38
N PRO A 358 9.32 25.59 40.50
CA PRO A 358 10.04 24.35 40.75
C PRO A 358 9.16 23.10 40.58
N ASP A 359 7.94 23.13 41.10
CA ASP A 359 6.99 22.02 41.06
C ASP A 359 6.59 21.66 39.62
N ILE A 360 6.31 22.67 38.78
CA ILE A 360 5.97 22.46 37.38
C ILE A 360 7.16 21.89 36.62
N LYS A 361 8.37 22.43 36.85
CA LYS A 361 9.58 21.89 36.23
C LYS A 361 9.85 20.45 36.68
N GLU A 362 9.61 20.10 37.95
CA GLU A 362 9.72 18.71 38.41
C GLU A 362 8.71 17.81 37.69
N LYS A 363 7.46 18.27 37.54
CA LYS A 363 6.44 17.52 36.79
C LYS A 363 6.84 17.33 35.32
N LEU A 364 7.32 18.38 34.65
CA LEU A 364 7.80 18.30 33.28
C LEU A 364 8.99 17.33 33.13
N ARG A 365 9.91 17.25 34.10
CA ARG A 365 10.99 16.24 34.10
C ARG A 365 10.47 14.81 34.16
N LYS A 366 9.43 14.56 34.97
CA LYS A 366 8.79 13.23 35.05
C LYS A 366 8.16 12.84 33.71
N TYR A 367 7.53 13.79 33.03
CA TYR A 367 7.01 13.58 31.68
C TYR A 367 8.12 13.35 30.66
N ALA A 368 9.15 14.20 30.63
CA ALA A 368 10.30 14.03 29.75
C ALA A 368 10.94 12.64 29.91
N THR A 369 11.08 12.18 31.16
CA THR A 369 11.56 10.82 31.47
C THR A 369 10.66 9.73 30.90
N LEU A 370 9.35 9.81 31.14
CA LEU A 370 8.39 8.83 30.62
C LEU A 370 8.45 8.73 29.09
N LEU A 371 8.46 9.88 28.41
CA LEU A 371 8.43 9.96 26.95
C LEU A 371 9.78 9.56 26.32
N TYR A 372 10.89 9.88 26.98
CA TYR A 372 12.22 9.37 26.62
C TYR A 372 12.24 7.84 26.65
N ILE A 373 11.79 7.21 27.74
CA ILE A 373 11.76 5.75 27.85
C ILE A 373 10.91 5.12 26.73
N LYS A 374 9.75 5.72 26.39
CA LYS A 374 8.92 5.26 25.27
C LYS A 374 9.64 5.38 23.93
N THR A 375 10.39 6.46 23.72
CA THR A 375 11.21 6.67 22.51
C THR A 375 12.32 5.63 22.40
N GLU A 376 13.08 5.40 23.48
CA GLU A 376 14.16 4.41 23.52
C GLU A 376 13.64 2.97 23.31
N ASN A 377 12.48 2.64 23.87
CA ASN A 377 11.82 1.36 23.63
C ASN A 377 11.46 1.19 22.15
N TYR A 378 10.89 2.24 21.54
CA TYR A 378 10.54 2.23 20.12
C TYR A 378 11.77 2.06 19.23
N PHE A 379 12.83 2.83 19.45
CA PHE A 379 14.07 2.70 18.68
C PHE A 379 14.67 1.30 18.79
N ARG A 380 14.70 0.69 19.97
CA ARG A 380 15.10 -0.72 20.12
C ARG A 380 14.23 -1.68 19.31
N LYS A 381 12.91 -1.48 19.29
CA LYS A 381 11.95 -2.30 18.53
C LYS A 381 12.20 -2.22 17.02
N VAL A 382 12.60 -1.06 16.50
CA VAL A 382 12.89 -0.83 15.07
C VAL A 382 14.38 -0.93 14.72
N ASN A 383 15.20 -1.54 15.59
CA ASN A 383 16.65 -1.70 15.40
C ASN A 383 17.40 -0.38 15.16
N ASN A 384 16.94 0.70 15.80
CA ASN A 384 17.43 2.07 15.66
C ASN A 384 17.32 2.63 14.23
N ILE A 385 16.58 1.99 13.33
CA ILE A 385 16.40 2.43 11.95
C ILE A 385 15.00 3.01 11.81
N ILE A 386 14.93 4.29 11.43
CA ILE A 386 13.67 5.00 11.25
C ILE A 386 13.55 5.59 9.85
N LEU A 387 12.34 6.03 9.53
CA LEU A 387 12.02 6.74 8.30
C LEU A 387 11.73 8.21 8.59
N GLY A 388 12.29 9.10 7.77
CA GLY A 388 12.14 10.53 7.93
C GLY A 388 13.05 11.16 8.98
N ASP A 389 12.97 12.48 9.09
CA ASP A 389 13.77 13.27 10.03
C ASP A 389 12.96 13.69 11.28
N LYS A 390 11.67 13.32 11.32
CA LYS A 390 10.75 13.69 12.41
C LYS A 390 9.72 12.58 12.65
N ILE A 391 9.56 12.22 13.92
CA ILE A 391 8.43 11.44 14.43
C ILE A 391 7.56 12.38 15.26
N SER A 392 6.24 12.33 15.10
CA SER A 392 5.31 13.21 15.83
C SER A 392 4.11 12.44 16.31
N THR A 393 3.70 12.69 17.55
CA THR A 393 2.49 12.12 18.10
C THR A 393 1.26 12.96 17.78
N LYS A 394 0.08 12.35 17.89
CA LYS A 394 -1.17 13.07 18.12
C LYS A 394 -1.07 13.89 19.41
N VAL A 395 -1.91 14.91 19.52
CA VAL A 395 -2.03 15.68 20.77
C VAL A 395 -2.68 14.79 21.83
N ILE A 396 -1.94 14.53 22.90
CA ILE A 396 -2.39 13.68 24.00
C ILE A 396 -3.20 14.53 24.98
N ARG A 397 -4.49 14.23 25.11
CA ARG A 397 -5.45 14.95 25.95
C ARG A 397 -5.97 14.07 27.09
N MET A 398 -6.43 14.70 28.17
CA MET A 398 -7.19 14.03 29.23
C MET A 398 -8.71 14.18 29.05
N THR A 399 -9.15 15.11 28.20
CA THR A 399 -10.56 15.45 28.02
C THR A 399 -10.99 15.23 26.57
N ALA A 400 -12.20 14.70 26.38
CA ALA A 400 -12.75 14.37 25.07
C ALA A 400 -13.60 15.50 24.45
N LYS A 401 -13.66 16.67 25.10
CA LYS A 401 -14.45 17.81 24.60
C LYS A 401 -13.86 18.27 23.25
N ASP A 402 -14.71 18.32 22.22
CA ASP A 402 -14.37 18.75 20.86
C ASP A 402 -13.13 17.99 20.30
N LEU A 403 -13.10 16.67 20.50
CA LEU A 403 -11.98 15.81 20.11
C LEU A 403 -11.91 15.59 18.59
N ASP A 404 -10.79 15.97 17.98
CA ASP A 404 -10.45 15.58 16.61
C ASP A 404 -9.61 14.29 16.61
N LEU A 405 -10.23 13.16 16.25
CA LEU A 405 -9.59 11.84 16.27
C LEU A 405 -8.42 11.70 15.26
N LYS A 406 -8.32 12.59 14.27
CA LYS A 406 -7.19 12.58 13.32
C LYS A 406 -5.94 13.15 13.97
N GLU A 407 -6.08 14.24 14.70
CA GLU A 407 -4.94 14.97 15.26
C GLU A 407 -4.72 14.73 16.77
N GLN A 408 -5.69 14.13 17.45
CA GLN A 408 -5.74 14.06 18.92
C GLN A 408 -6.11 12.67 19.42
N ILE A 409 -5.65 12.35 20.62
CA ILE A 409 -5.96 11.12 21.34
C ILE A 409 -6.27 11.43 22.80
N VAL A 410 -7.29 10.78 23.37
CA VAL A 410 -7.64 10.93 24.78
C VAL A 410 -7.15 9.72 25.55
N LEU A 411 -6.33 9.97 26.56
CA LEU A 411 -5.80 8.93 27.43
C LEU A 411 -6.06 9.30 28.89
N ASN A 412 -6.34 8.28 29.69
CA ASN A 412 -6.20 8.40 31.14
C ASN A 412 -4.74 8.11 31.54
N LYS A 413 -4.39 8.39 32.81
CA LYS A 413 -3.03 8.19 33.33
C LYS A 413 -2.53 6.75 33.16
N SER A 414 -3.37 5.75 33.39
CA SER A 414 -2.99 4.34 33.23
C SER A 414 -2.61 4.03 31.77
N ALA A 415 -3.46 4.46 30.83
CA ALA A 415 -3.24 4.26 29.40
C ALA A 415 -1.99 4.99 28.89
N LEU A 416 -1.72 6.22 29.35
CA LEU A 416 -0.49 6.94 29.01
C LEU A 416 0.76 6.21 29.54
N LEU A 417 0.68 5.58 30.71
CA LEU A 417 1.80 4.81 31.24
C LEU A 417 2.05 3.53 30.43
N SER A 418 0.99 2.82 30.03
CA SER A 418 1.09 1.53 29.35
C SER A 418 1.32 1.59 27.84
N CYS A 419 0.90 2.66 27.14
CA CYS A 419 0.99 2.74 25.69
C CYS A 419 2.44 2.78 25.19
N GLU A 420 2.69 2.35 23.96
CA GLU A 420 3.96 2.53 23.27
C GLU A 420 3.97 3.86 22.48
N LEU A 421 5.11 4.23 21.88
CA LEU A 421 5.14 5.37 20.95
C LEU A 421 4.28 5.09 19.70
N ASP A 422 4.26 3.84 19.23
CA ASP A 422 3.47 3.42 18.06
C ASP A 422 1.98 3.76 18.19
N ASP A 423 1.43 3.62 19.40
CA ASP A 423 0.02 3.93 19.71
C ASP A 423 -0.29 5.44 19.65
N LEU A 424 0.74 6.27 19.67
CA LEU A 424 0.63 7.73 19.77
C LEU A 424 0.91 8.45 18.45
N LEU A 425 1.43 7.75 17.43
CA LEU A 425 1.80 8.34 16.15
C LEU A 425 0.60 8.99 15.44
N ARG A 426 0.86 10.05 14.67
CA ARG A 426 -0.16 10.73 13.86
C ARG A 426 -0.66 9.89 12.70
#